data_AF-A0A7K7LBN2-F1
#
_entry.id   AF-A0A7K7LBN2-F1
#
_cell.length_a   1.000
_cell.length_b   1.000
_cell.length_c   1.000
_cell.angle_alpha   90.00
_cell.angle_beta   90.00
_cell.angle_gamma   90.00
#
_symmetry.space_group_name_H-M   'P 1'
#
loop_
_entity.id
_entity.type
_entity.pdbx_description
1 polymer ?
#
loop_
_entity_poly.entity_id
_entity_poly.type
_entity_poly.pdbx_seq_one_letter_code
_entity_poly.pdbx_strand_id
1 'polypeptide(L)'
;RLSCIRNNVWLACCGVVSAGLAVLSSFGLLMYCGVPFVVTVANAPFLILGVGVDDMFIMIASWEQSASKTDTKSRLADTYSEAALSVTVTTVTDVLAFFIGTWTTFPSVQSFCLYTGTAFIFCYIYTMTFFGAIIVLNDKREQGNRHWLTCMPVEQGRTSCFYNACCIGSCSSESSQLQTNETVSEHPMSLFFKKYYGPFLTVKWTKLLVVLLYGAYVGGSIYGCTQIREGIDLRNLASDDSYVIPYYDDDETYFSEYGPRVMVIISGNVSYWEEPVREKIETCLQDIE
;
A
#
# COMPACT_ATOMS: atom_id res chain seq x y z
N ARG A 1 -23.86 17.43 -0.37
CA ARG A 1 -22.86 16.81 -1.28
C ARG A 1 -23.36 15.49 -1.86
N LEU A 2 -24.67 15.33 -2.07
CA LEU A 2 -25.26 14.16 -2.73
C LEU A 2 -25.60 14.44 -4.20
N SER A 3 -24.93 15.43 -4.82
CA SER A 3 -25.14 15.82 -6.20
C SER A 3 -25.03 14.59 -7.11
N CYS A 4 -26.16 14.14 -7.63
CA CYS A 4 -26.26 12.97 -8.51
C CYS A 4 -25.37 13.04 -9.76
N ILE A 5 -24.84 14.22 -10.10
CA ILE A 5 -23.96 14.43 -11.25
C ILE A 5 -22.48 14.29 -10.84
N ARG A 6 -22.08 14.84 -9.69
CA ARG A 6 -20.68 14.94 -9.23
C ARG A 6 -20.28 13.84 -8.23
N ASN A 7 -20.96 12.70 -8.28
CA ASN A 7 -20.66 11.57 -7.41
C ASN A 7 -19.56 10.69 -8.01
N ASN A 8 -18.45 10.53 -7.29
CA ASN A 8 -17.25 9.82 -7.75
C ASN A 8 -17.24 8.32 -7.38
N VAL A 9 -18.38 7.73 -7.00
CA VAL A 9 -18.47 6.31 -6.60
C VAL A 9 -18.00 5.37 -7.71
N TRP A 10 -18.36 5.64 -8.97
CA TRP A 10 -17.86 4.84 -10.12
C TRP A 10 -16.35 4.95 -10.27
N LEU A 11 -15.80 6.15 -10.09
CA LEU A 11 -14.38 6.40 -10.18
C LEU A 11 -13.62 5.57 -9.13
N ALA A 12 -14.09 5.60 -7.88
CA ALA A 12 -13.51 4.83 -6.78
C ALA A 12 -13.63 3.31 -7.00
N CYS A 13 -14.80 2.84 -7.44
CA CYS A 13 -15.01 1.41 -7.72
C CYS A 13 -14.08 0.91 -8.84
N CYS A 14 -13.97 1.65 -9.94
CA CYS A 14 -13.09 1.30 -11.04
C CYS A 14 -11.61 1.37 -10.66
N GLY A 15 -11.21 2.27 -9.76
CA GLY A 15 -9.83 2.32 -9.24
C GLY A 15 -9.47 1.10 -8.39
N VAL A 16 -10.37 0.64 -7.52
CA VAL A 16 -10.16 -0.61 -6.76
C VAL A 16 -10.10 -1.82 -7.70
N VAL A 17 -10.98 -1.86 -8.71
CA VAL A 17 -10.94 -2.92 -9.75
C VAL A 17 -9.61 -2.89 -10.50
N SER A 18 -9.09 -1.70 -10.84
CA SER A 18 -7.79 -1.52 -11.48
C SER A 18 -6.65 -2.13 -10.66
N ALA A 19 -6.61 -1.85 -9.35
CA ALA A 19 -5.62 -2.44 -8.46
C ALA A 19 -5.77 -3.97 -8.33
N GLY A 20 -7.02 -4.47 -8.29
CA GLY A 20 -7.29 -5.91 -8.31
C GLY A 20 -6.80 -6.60 -9.60
N LEU A 21 -7.01 -5.97 -10.76
CA LEU A 21 -6.49 -6.47 -12.05
C LEU A 21 -4.96 -6.47 -12.09
N ALA A 22 -4.30 -5.51 -11.43
CA ALA A 22 -2.85 -5.49 -11.30
C ALA A 22 -2.32 -6.68 -10.49
N VAL A 23 -2.98 -7.02 -9.37
CA VAL A 23 -2.66 -8.19 -8.56
C VAL A 23 -2.84 -9.46 -9.37
N LEU A 24 -3.99 -9.63 -10.04
CA LEU A 24 -4.26 -10.82 -10.85
C LEU A 24 -3.24 -10.99 -11.99
N SER A 25 -2.89 -9.90 -12.67
CA SER A 25 -1.97 -9.95 -13.81
C SER A 25 -0.53 -10.26 -13.39
N SER A 26 -0.05 -9.64 -12.31
CA SER A 26 1.29 -9.88 -11.77
C SER A 26 1.44 -11.28 -11.18
N PHE A 27 0.45 -11.72 -10.39
CA PHE A 27 0.49 -13.04 -9.76
C PHE A 27 0.35 -14.13 -10.82
N GLY A 28 -0.54 -13.93 -11.80
CA GLY A 28 -0.69 -14.84 -12.94
C GLY A 28 0.59 -14.95 -13.76
N LEU A 29 1.29 -13.85 -14.03
CA LEU A 29 2.56 -13.85 -14.75
C LEU A 29 3.64 -14.63 -13.98
N LEU A 30 3.79 -14.38 -12.68
CA LEU A 30 4.83 -15.01 -11.87
C LEU A 30 4.57 -16.50 -11.63
N MET A 31 3.30 -16.89 -11.44
CA MET A 31 2.91 -18.29 -11.39
C MET A 31 3.17 -18.99 -12.74
N TYR A 32 2.93 -18.30 -13.86
CA TYR A 32 3.26 -18.82 -15.19
C TYR A 32 4.78 -19.00 -15.39
N CYS A 33 5.59 -18.10 -14.83
CA CYS A 33 7.06 -18.22 -14.80
C CYS A 33 7.58 -19.29 -13.82
N GLY A 34 6.71 -19.97 -13.07
CA GLY A 34 7.08 -21.06 -12.16
C GLY A 34 7.59 -20.62 -10.78
N VAL A 35 7.31 -19.39 -10.35
CA VAL A 35 7.71 -18.90 -9.01
C VAL A 35 6.81 -19.53 -7.94
N PRO A 36 7.36 -20.13 -6.87
CA PRO A 36 6.56 -20.79 -5.84
C PRO A 36 5.63 -19.81 -5.11
N PHE A 37 4.37 -20.21 -4.93
CA PHE A 37 3.39 -19.46 -4.14
C PHE A 37 3.48 -19.87 -2.67
N VAL A 38 3.83 -18.92 -1.80
CA VAL A 38 4.01 -19.11 -0.35
C VAL A 38 2.89 -18.40 0.40
N VAL A 39 2.51 -18.89 1.59
CA VAL A 39 1.44 -18.29 2.41
C VAL A 39 1.69 -16.80 2.71
N THR A 40 2.94 -16.37 2.84
CA THR A 40 3.31 -14.95 3.00
C THR A 40 2.85 -14.08 1.82
N VAL A 41 2.86 -14.62 0.59
CA VAL A 41 2.37 -13.96 -0.63
C VAL A 41 0.86 -13.76 -0.58
N ALA A 42 0.11 -14.60 0.14
CA ALA A 42 -1.34 -14.44 0.27
C ALA A 42 -1.75 -13.12 0.96
N ASN A 43 -0.84 -12.51 1.73
CA ASN A 43 -1.06 -11.21 2.38
C ASN A 43 -0.69 -10.01 1.49
N ALA A 44 0.09 -10.22 0.42
CA ALA A 44 0.53 -9.15 -0.48
C ALA A 44 -0.61 -8.35 -1.14
N PRO A 45 -1.76 -8.94 -1.53
CA PRO A 45 -2.87 -8.18 -2.13
C PRO A 45 -3.38 -7.04 -1.25
N PHE A 46 -3.38 -7.18 0.07
CA PHE A 46 -3.80 -6.11 0.98
C PHE A 46 -2.85 -4.91 0.92
N LEU A 47 -1.55 -5.18 0.87
CA LEU A 47 -0.51 -4.17 0.72
C LEU A 47 -0.63 -3.47 -0.64
N ILE A 48 -0.79 -4.25 -1.72
CA ILE A 48 -0.87 -3.72 -3.09
C ILE A 48 -2.13 -2.87 -3.30
N LEU A 49 -3.27 -3.30 -2.75
CA LEU A 49 -4.51 -2.50 -2.78
C LEU A 49 -4.33 -1.17 -2.03
N GLY A 50 -3.64 -1.17 -0.89
CA GLY A 50 -3.35 0.06 -0.15
C GLY A 50 -2.60 1.09 -0.98
N VAL A 51 -1.51 0.68 -1.63
CA VAL A 51 -0.71 1.56 -2.50
C VAL A 51 -1.49 1.98 -3.75
N GLY A 52 -2.18 1.05 -4.41
CA GLY A 52 -2.97 1.39 -5.60
C GLY A 52 -4.12 2.37 -5.34
N VAL A 53 -4.71 2.32 -4.14
CA VAL A 53 -5.72 3.30 -3.70
C VAL A 53 -5.10 4.66 -3.39
N ASP A 54 -3.90 4.72 -2.81
CA ASP A 54 -3.18 5.97 -2.59
C ASP A 54 -2.87 6.69 -3.91
N ASP A 55 -2.32 5.97 -4.90
CA ASP A 55 -2.05 6.49 -6.25
C ASP A 55 -3.33 7.02 -6.92
N MET A 56 -4.45 6.29 -6.77
CA MET A 56 -5.76 6.71 -7.26
C MET A 56 -6.18 8.04 -6.64
N PHE A 57 -6.00 8.21 -5.32
CA PHE A 57 -6.35 9.45 -4.63
C PHE A 57 -5.49 10.63 -5.08
N ILE A 58 -4.18 10.44 -5.28
CA ILE A 58 -3.29 11.47 -5.80
C ILE A 58 -3.77 11.94 -7.19
N MET A 59 -4.07 11.00 -8.09
CA MET A 59 -4.57 11.30 -9.43
C MET A 59 -5.89 12.09 -9.40
N ILE A 60 -6.83 11.72 -8.52
CA ILE A 60 -8.10 12.42 -8.34
C ILE A 60 -7.88 13.83 -7.79
N ALA A 61 -7.02 13.97 -6.78
CA ALA A 61 -6.76 15.24 -6.13
C ALA A 61 -6.15 16.27 -7.10
N SER A 62 -5.21 15.85 -7.95
CA SER A 62 -4.65 16.71 -9.00
C SER A 62 -5.66 17.02 -10.11
N TRP A 63 -6.56 16.07 -10.43
CA TRP A 63 -7.63 16.27 -11.41
C TRP A 63 -8.68 17.30 -10.94
N GLU A 64 -9.02 17.30 -9.65
CA GLU A 64 -9.92 18.27 -9.03
C GLU A 64 -9.28 19.66 -8.94
N GLN A 65 -7.98 19.75 -8.69
CA GLN A 65 -7.25 21.03 -8.73
C GLN A 65 -7.18 21.63 -10.14
N SER A 66 -7.15 20.78 -11.17
CA SER A 66 -7.12 21.20 -12.57
C SER A 66 -8.50 21.57 -13.16
N ALA A 67 -9.57 21.60 -12.33
CA ALA A 67 -10.96 21.81 -12.76
C ALA A 67 -11.25 23.16 -13.45
N SER A 68 -10.33 24.13 -13.37
CA SER A 68 -10.51 25.47 -13.99
C SER A 68 -10.36 25.49 -15.52
N LYS A 69 -9.88 24.41 -16.16
CA LYS A 69 -9.62 24.37 -17.60
C LYS A 69 -10.77 23.68 -18.36
N THR A 70 -11.27 24.32 -19.42
CA THR A 70 -12.44 23.88 -20.20
C THR A 70 -12.16 22.74 -21.18
N ASP A 71 -10.90 22.55 -21.61
CA ASP A 71 -10.52 21.46 -22.50
C ASP A 71 -10.06 20.22 -21.71
N THR A 72 -10.76 19.11 -21.88
CA THR A 72 -10.44 17.82 -21.22
C THR A 72 -9.03 17.33 -21.56
N LYS A 73 -8.54 17.57 -22.79
CA LYS A 73 -7.19 17.12 -23.19
C LYS A 73 -6.10 17.92 -22.49
N SER A 74 -6.19 19.25 -22.51
CA SER A 74 -5.28 20.12 -21.75
C SER A 74 -5.32 19.76 -20.26
N ARG A 75 -6.51 19.62 -19.68
CA ARG A 75 -6.69 19.29 -18.26
C ARG A 75 -6.03 17.96 -17.88
N LEU A 76 -6.10 16.96 -18.75
CA LEU A 76 -5.39 15.69 -18.56
C LEU A 76 -3.89 15.86 -18.60
N ALA A 77 -3.37 16.61 -19.56
CA ALA A 77 -1.93 16.87 -19.67
C ALA A 77 -1.39 17.56 -18.40
N ASP A 78 -2.12 18.55 -17.88
CA ASP A 78 -1.75 19.24 -16.64
C ASP A 78 -1.82 18.28 -15.43
N THR A 79 -2.89 17.51 -15.31
CA THR A 79 -3.05 16.54 -14.21
C THR A 79 -1.91 15.53 -14.22
N TYR A 80 -1.53 15.01 -15.39
CA TYR A 80 -0.41 14.07 -15.50
C TYR A 80 0.93 14.74 -15.21
N SER A 81 1.11 16.01 -15.58
CA SER A 81 2.37 16.71 -15.31
C SER A 81 2.71 16.81 -13.81
N GLU A 82 1.69 16.81 -12.94
CA GLU A 82 1.87 16.88 -11.49
C GLU A 82 1.68 15.51 -10.81
N ALA A 83 0.55 14.83 -11.08
CA ALA A 83 0.23 13.56 -10.42
C ALA A 83 1.13 12.40 -10.89
N ALA A 84 1.42 12.31 -12.19
CA ALA A 84 2.23 11.21 -12.70
C ALA A 84 3.68 11.29 -12.19
N LEU A 85 4.22 12.49 -11.99
CA LEU A 85 5.53 12.66 -11.34
C LEU A 85 5.52 12.14 -9.90
N SER A 86 4.49 12.45 -9.11
CA SER A 86 4.40 11.94 -7.73
C SER A 86 4.27 10.42 -7.70
N VAL A 87 3.36 9.86 -8.49
CA VAL A 87 3.10 8.40 -8.54
C VAL A 87 4.30 7.63 -9.09
N THR A 88 4.98 8.14 -10.12
CA THR A 88 6.21 7.50 -10.65
C THR A 88 7.32 7.43 -9.61
N VAL A 89 7.53 8.50 -8.82
CA VAL A 89 8.56 8.50 -7.79
C VAL A 89 8.26 7.43 -6.75
N THR A 90 7.04 7.38 -6.21
CA THR A 90 6.63 6.39 -5.21
C THR A 90 6.76 4.97 -5.74
N THR A 91 6.23 4.70 -6.94
CA THR A 91 6.27 3.35 -7.54
C THR A 91 7.69 2.89 -7.84
N VAL A 92 8.57 3.77 -8.34
CA VAL A 92 9.97 3.43 -8.57
C VAL A 92 10.69 3.13 -7.26
N THR A 93 10.48 3.95 -6.21
CA THR A 93 11.10 3.69 -4.91
C THR A 93 10.62 2.39 -4.29
N ASP A 94 9.33 2.09 -4.37
CA ASP A 94 8.75 0.86 -3.85
C ASP A 94 9.24 -0.38 -4.60
N VAL A 95 9.24 -0.32 -5.93
CA VAL A 95 9.75 -1.39 -6.78
C VAL A 95 11.22 -1.68 -6.47
N LEU A 96 12.06 -0.64 -6.33
CA LEU A 96 13.46 -0.81 -5.96
C LEU A 96 13.62 -1.41 -4.56
N ALA A 97 12.85 -0.93 -3.57
CA ALA A 97 12.90 -1.47 -2.21
C ALA A 97 12.53 -2.96 -2.16
N PHE A 98 11.47 -3.36 -2.87
CA PHE A 98 11.06 -4.76 -2.94
C PHE A 98 12.04 -5.62 -3.74
N PHE A 99 12.63 -5.13 -4.83
CA PHE A 99 13.67 -5.87 -5.53
C PHE A 99 14.94 -6.05 -4.70
N ILE A 100 15.37 -5.04 -3.93
CA ILE A 100 16.46 -5.21 -2.95
C ILE A 100 16.10 -6.29 -1.92
N GLY A 101 14.83 -6.35 -1.50
CA GLY A 101 14.30 -7.40 -0.62
C GLY A 101 14.46 -8.82 -1.16
N THR A 102 14.52 -9.02 -2.49
CA THR A 102 14.78 -10.35 -3.08
C THR A 102 16.19 -10.88 -2.85
N TRP A 103 17.12 -10.03 -2.39
CA TRP A 103 18.49 -10.45 -2.06
C TRP A 103 18.59 -11.17 -0.69
N THR A 104 17.51 -11.20 0.10
CA THR A 104 17.49 -11.88 1.41
C THR A 104 17.76 -13.39 1.29
N THR A 105 18.26 -14.03 2.34
CA THR A 105 18.53 -15.48 2.35
C THR A 105 17.28 -16.33 2.56
N PHE A 106 16.16 -15.74 3.00
CA PHE A 106 14.91 -16.45 3.29
C PHE A 106 14.02 -16.60 2.05
N PRO A 107 13.81 -17.81 1.49
CA PRO A 107 13.05 -18.01 0.24
C PRO A 107 11.60 -17.50 0.27
N SER A 108 10.95 -17.58 1.44
CA SER A 108 9.59 -17.07 1.65
C SER A 108 9.49 -15.56 1.46
N VAL A 109 10.52 -14.83 1.88
CA VAL A 109 10.60 -13.36 1.74
C VAL A 109 11.02 -12.99 0.32
N GLN A 110 11.95 -13.74 -0.29
CA GLN A 110 12.32 -13.55 -1.70
C GLN A 110 11.11 -13.65 -2.62
N SER A 111 10.28 -14.69 -2.44
CA SER A 111 9.07 -14.90 -3.23
C SER A 111 8.09 -13.75 -2.99
N PHE A 112 7.80 -13.41 -1.74
CA PHE A 112 6.94 -12.28 -1.38
C PHE A 112 7.37 -10.98 -2.06
N CYS A 113 8.64 -10.61 -1.95
CA CYS A 113 9.22 -9.40 -2.53
C CYS A 113 9.16 -9.40 -4.07
N LEU A 114 9.36 -10.56 -4.71
CA LEU A 114 9.25 -10.68 -6.16
C LEU A 114 7.80 -10.48 -6.64
N TYR A 115 6.83 -11.07 -5.92
CA TYR A 115 5.41 -10.90 -6.20
C TYR A 115 4.94 -9.46 -6.01
N THR A 116 5.27 -8.82 -4.89
CA THR A 116 4.88 -7.42 -4.62
C THR A 116 5.58 -6.43 -5.56
N GLY A 117 6.87 -6.58 -5.81
CA GLY A 117 7.63 -5.72 -6.72
C GLY A 117 7.09 -5.76 -8.14
N THR A 118 6.77 -6.95 -8.65
CA THR A 118 6.14 -7.10 -9.97
C THR A 118 4.72 -6.53 -9.98
N ALA A 119 3.95 -6.72 -8.91
CA ALA A 119 2.60 -6.17 -8.79
C ALA A 119 2.56 -4.65 -8.84
N PHE A 120 3.55 -3.96 -8.25
CA PHE A 120 3.64 -2.51 -8.33
C PHE A 120 3.94 -1.99 -9.73
N ILE A 121 4.73 -2.71 -10.53
CA ILE A 121 4.92 -2.36 -11.95
C ILE A 121 3.58 -2.43 -12.69
N PHE A 122 2.80 -3.50 -12.50
CA PHE A 122 1.48 -3.60 -13.11
C PHE A 122 0.51 -2.55 -12.57
N CYS A 123 0.55 -2.27 -11.26
CA CYS A 123 -0.28 -1.24 -10.62
C CYS A 123 -0.03 0.12 -11.26
N TYR A 124 1.24 0.49 -11.43
CA TYR A 124 1.63 1.71 -12.12
C TYR A 124 1.08 1.78 -13.55
N ILE A 125 1.25 0.71 -14.34
CA ILE A 125 0.76 0.65 -15.72
C ILE A 125 -0.76 0.84 -15.77
N TYR A 126 -1.51 0.14 -14.91
CA TYR A 126 -2.98 0.26 -14.87
C TYR A 126 -3.45 1.61 -14.35
N THR A 127 -2.79 2.20 -13.36
CA THR A 127 -3.10 3.54 -12.86
C THR A 127 -2.91 4.59 -13.97
N MET A 128 -1.79 4.52 -14.70
CA MET A 128 -1.50 5.49 -15.76
C MET A 128 -2.35 5.32 -17.02
N THR A 129 -2.77 4.10 -17.36
CA THR A 129 -3.50 3.84 -18.60
C THR A 129 -5.01 3.69 -18.36
N PHE A 130 -5.40 2.67 -17.60
CA PHE A 130 -6.79 2.31 -17.36
C PHE A 130 -7.50 3.35 -16.49
N PHE A 131 -6.94 3.67 -15.32
CA PHE A 131 -7.57 4.63 -14.41
C PHE A 131 -7.58 6.05 -14.98
N GLY A 132 -6.48 6.48 -15.61
CA GLY A 132 -6.43 7.74 -16.36
C GLY A 132 -7.52 7.88 -17.43
N ALA A 133 -7.77 6.81 -18.21
CA ALA A 133 -8.85 6.81 -19.19
C ALA A 133 -10.24 6.92 -18.54
N ILE A 134 -10.45 6.28 -17.38
CA ILE A 134 -11.71 6.36 -16.64
C ILE A 134 -11.97 7.77 -16.11
N ILE A 135 -10.93 8.48 -15.64
CA ILE A 135 -11.05 9.90 -15.23
C ILE A 135 -11.60 10.75 -16.39
N VAL A 136 -11.03 10.60 -17.59
CA VAL A 136 -11.47 11.32 -18.79
C VAL A 136 -12.91 10.97 -19.18
N LEU A 137 -13.28 9.69 -19.08
CA LEU A 137 -14.64 9.23 -19.37
C LEU A 137 -15.64 9.79 -18.34
N ASN A 138 -15.28 9.83 -17.07
CA ASN A 138 -16.10 10.42 -16.03
C ASN A 138 -16.25 11.94 -16.24
N ASP A 139 -15.20 12.64 -16.65
CA ASP A 139 -15.27 14.07 -16.98
C ASP A 139 -16.22 14.34 -18.15
N LYS A 140 -16.15 13.53 -19.22
CA LYS A 140 -17.11 13.63 -20.34
C LYS A 140 -18.56 13.36 -19.89
N ARG A 141 -18.76 12.46 -18.92
CA ARG A 141 -20.07 12.20 -18.32
C ARG A 141 -20.58 13.41 -17.53
N GLU A 142 -19.70 14.04 -16.76
CA GLU A 142 -20.00 15.23 -15.96
C GLU A 142 -20.33 16.44 -16.85
N GLN A 143 -19.55 16.70 -17.90
CA GLN A 143 -19.84 17.73 -18.90
C GLN A 143 -21.18 17.50 -19.61
N GLY A 144 -21.57 16.24 -19.79
CA GLY A 144 -22.87 15.86 -20.35
C GLY A 144 -24.06 15.95 -19.39
N ASN A 145 -23.87 16.43 -18.16
CA ASN A 145 -24.89 16.49 -17.09
C ASN A 145 -25.67 15.17 -16.92
N ARG A 146 -24.97 14.04 -17.03
CA ARG A 146 -25.58 12.71 -16.94
C ARG A 146 -25.59 12.22 -15.50
N HIS A 147 -26.67 11.56 -15.10
CA HIS A 147 -26.81 10.97 -13.77
C HIS A 147 -25.72 9.90 -13.54
N TRP A 148 -25.17 9.82 -12.32
CA TRP A 148 -24.06 8.90 -11.98
C TRP A 148 -24.41 7.42 -12.18
N LEU A 149 -25.65 7.01 -11.92
CA LEU A 149 -26.08 5.60 -11.98
C LEU A 149 -26.68 5.19 -13.33
N THR A 150 -27.56 6.01 -13.90
CA THR A 150 -28.36 5.67 -15.08
C THR A 150 -27.75 6.17 -16.38
N CYS A 151 -26.68 6.97 -16.34
CA CYS A 151 -26.00 7.58 -17.50
C CYS A 151 -26.93 8.38 -18.45
N MET A 152 -28.16 8.65 -18.02
CA MET A 152 -29.14 9.44 -18.76
C MET A 152 -28.92 10.93 -18.49
N PRO A 153 -29.17 11.82 -19.48
CA PRO A 153 -29.11 13.25 -19.27
C PRO A 153 -30.16 13.66 -18.24
N VAL A 154 -29.75 14.46 -17.25
CA VAL A 154 -30.69 15.02 -16.27
C VAL A 154 -31.33 16.26 -16.90
N GLU A 155 -32.62 16.20 -17.23
CA GLU A 155 -33.34 17.36 -17.74
C GLU A 155 -33.43 18.46 -16.68
N GLN A 156 -32.93 19.65 -17.00
CA GLN A 156 -33.13 20.86 -16.19
C GLN A 156 -34.49 21.48 -16.52
N GLY A 157 -35.53 20.98 -15.86
CA GLY A 157 -36.89 21.47 -16.07
C GLY A 157 -37.87 20.96 -15.03
N ARG A 158 -38.21 21.82 -14.06
CA ARG A 158 -39.33 21.71 -13.10
C ARG A 158 -39.39 20.42 -12.25
N THR A 159 -38.71 20.40 -11.12
CA THR A 159 -39.23 19.80 -9.87
C THR A 159 -38.51 20.42 -8.66
N SER A 160 -39.12 20.29 -7.48
CA SER A 160 -38.85 20.94 -6.19
C SER A 160 -37.38 21.22 -5.82
N CYS A 161 -37.13 22.27 -5.02
CA CYS A 161 -35.78 22.66 -4.55
C CYS A 161 -35.03 21.52 -3.85
N PHE A 162 -35.75 20.58 -3.21
CA PHE A 162 -35.13 19.37 -2.64
C PHE A 162 -34.51 18.45 -3.72
N TYR A 163 -35.14 18.32 -4.89
CA TYR A 163 -34.60 17.56 -6.02
C TYR A 163 -33.41 18.30 -6.66
N ASN A 164 -33.49 19.63 -6.84
CA ASN A 164 -32.34 20.40 -7.35
C ASN A 164 -31.16 20.44 -6.37
N ALA A 165 -31.40 20.53 -5.06
CA ALA A 165 -30.35 20.46 -4.04
C ALA A 165 -29.74 19.05 -3.94
N CYS A 166 -30.53 17.99 -4.15
CA CYS A 166 -30.05 16.61 -4.17
C CYS A 166 -29.31 16.28 -5.47
N CYS A 167 -29.82 16.66 -6.64
CA CYS A 167 -29.28 16.23 -7.93
C CYS A 167 -28.21 17.16 -8.51
N ILE A 168 -28.36 18.48 -8.33
CA ILE A 168 -27.50 19.51 -8.94
C ILE A 168 -26.59 20.15 -7.89
N GLY A 169 -27.02 20.20 -6.62
CA GLY A 169 -26.23 20.79 -5.53
C GLY A 169 -26.32 22.31 -5.44
N SER A 170 -27.15 22.96 -6.28
CA SER A 170 -27.43 24.40 -6.25
C SER A 170 -28.93 24.66 -6.22
N CYS A 171 -29.40 25.42 -5.23
CA CYS A 171 -30.73 26.05 -5.22
C CYS A 171 -30.56 27.57 -5.28
N SER A 172 -30.62 28.15 -6.48
CA SER A 172 -31.06 29.53 -6.68
C SER A 172 -31.26 29.84 -8.15
N SER A 173 -32.38 30.51 -8.41
CA SER A 173 -32.77 31.06 -9.70
C SER A 173 -32.13 32.44 -9.82
N GLU A 174 -31.07 32.60 -10.61
CA GLU A 174 -30.77 33.87 -11.29
C GLU A 174 -29.66 33.68 -12.32
N SER A 175 -30.00 33.92 -13.58
CA SER A 175 -29.10 34.01 -14.71
C SER A 175 -28.42 35.38 -14.72
N SER A 176 -27.09 35.44 -14.59
CA SER A 176 -26.20 36.24 -15.46
C SER A 176 -24.77 36.36 -14.89
N GLN A 177 -23.82 36.41 -15.83
CA GLN A 177 -22.40 36.77 -15.68
C GLN A 177 -21.42 35.64 -15.34
N LEU A 178 -20.95 35.03 -16.43
CA LEU A 178 -19.61 34.51 -16.61
C LEU A 178 -18.57 35.55 -16.12
N GLN A 179 -18.00 35.37 -14.93
CA GLN A 179 -16.67 35.87 -14.56
C GLN A 179 -16.15 35.16 -13.30
N THR A 180 -15.23 34.23 -13.54
CA THR A 180 -13.93 34.16 -12.87
C THR A 180 -13.95 34.25 -11.35
N ASN A 181 -14.33 33.16 -10.72
CA ASN A 181 -13.78 32.62 -9.47
C ASN A 181 -14.73 31.49 -9.04
N GLU A 182 -14.79 30.43 -9.84
CA GLU A 182 -15.31 29.16 -9.33
C GLU A 182 -14.33 28.69 -8.27
N THR A 183 -14.57 29.13 -7.05
CA THR A 183 -14.02 28.49 -5.86
C THR A 183 -14.49 27.04 -5.92
N VAL A 184 -13.63 26.18 -6.46
CA VAL A 184 -13.69 24.72 -6.32
C VAL A 184 -14.22 24.48 -4.92
N SER A 185 -15.40 23.89 -4.79
CA SER A 185 -16.09 23.76 -3.51
C SER A 185 -15.16 23.06 -2.53
N GLU A 186 -14.43 23.83 -1.70
CA GLU A 186 -13.30 23.32 -0.92
C GLU A 186 -13.78 22.11 -0.11
N HIS A 187 -13.05 20.98 -0.18
CA HIS A 187 -13.36 19.81 0.63
C HIS A 187 -13.42 20.22 2.11
N PRO A 188 -14.40 19.73 2.91
CA PRO A 188 -14.47 20.08 4.32
C PRO A 188 -13.15 19.73 5.04
N MET A 189 -12.47 18.68 4.57
CA MET A 189 -11.13 18.32 5.01
C MET A 189 -10.08 19.37 4.65
N SER A 190 -10.06 19.89 3.42
CA SER A 190 -9.11 20.95 3.03
C SER A 190 -9.36 22.25 3.79
N LEU A 191 -10.62 22.59 4.06
CA LEU A 191 -11.01 23.70 4.94
C LEU A 191 -10.52 23.51 6.37
N PHE A 192 -10.65 22.30 6.93
CA PHE A 192 -10.12 21.95 8.24
C PHE A 192 -8.61 22.11 8.30
N PHE A 193 -7.89 21.57 7.32
CA PHE A 193 -6.44 21.67 7.22
C PHE A 193 -5.97 23.13 7.11
N LYS A 194 -6.65 23.94 6.29
CA LYS A 194 -6.32 25.34 6.05
C LYS A 194 -6.66 26.26 7.23
N LYS A 195 -7.81 26.06 7.89
CA LYS A 195 -8.30 26.97 8.95
C LYS A 195 -7.87 26.58 10.36
N TYR A 196 -7.80 25.29 10.68
CA TYR A 196 -7.56 24.82 12.05
C TYR A 196 -6.18 24.18 12.18
N TYR A 197 -5.86 23.18 11.36
CA TYR A 197 -4.65 22.38 11.54
C TYR A 197 -3.36 23.13 11.18
N GLY A 198 -3.32 23.81 10.03
CA GLY A 198 -2.15 24.54 9.53
C GLY A 198 -1.72 25.68 10.46
N PRO A 199 -2.63 26.59 10.86
CA PRO A 199 -2.31 27.65 11.81
C PRO A 199 -1.86 27.10 13.17
N PHE A 200 -2.49 26.03 13.66
CA PHE A 200 -2.13 25.40 14.94
C PHE A 200 -0.69 24.84 14.94
N LEU A 201 -0.27 24.15 13.89
CA LEU A 201 1.08 23.57 13.76
C LEU A 201 2.17 24.61 13.49
N THR A 202 1.84 25.73 12.87
CA THR A 202 2.83 26.77 12.50
C THR A 202 3.20 27.69 13.67
N VAL A 203 2.44 27.67 14.77
CA VAL A 203 2.80 28.38 16.01
C VAL A 203 4.16 27.89 16.54
N LYS A 204 5.04 28.82 16.90
CA LYS A 204 6.42 28.53 17.36
C LYS A 204 6.46 27.55 18.54
N TRP A 205 5.54 27.70 19.50
CA TRP A 205 5.42 26.82 20.68
C TRP A 205 4.98 25.41 20.31
N THR A 206 3.96 25.27 19.47
CA THR A 206 3.49 23.96 18.97
C THR A 206 4.60 23.26 18.18
N LYS A 207 5.31 23.99 17.31
CA LYS A 207 6.43 23.44 16.55
C LYS A 207 7.55 22.93 17.47
N LEU A 208 7.93 23.70 18.49
CA LEU A 208 8.94 23.26 19.47
C LEU A 208 8.49 21.99 20.20
N LEU A 209 7.23 21.94 20.64
CA LEU A 209 6.65 20.78 21.30
C LEU A 209 6.66 19.55 20.40
N VAL A 210 6.24 19.69 19.14
CA VAL A 210 6.26 18.59 18.15
C VAL A 210 7.66 18.06 17.95
N VAL A 211 8.67 18.94 17.79
CA VAL A 211 10.07 18.52 17.65
C VAL A 211 10.57 17.78 18.89
N LEU A 212 10.24 18.28 20.09
CA LEU A 212 10.63 17.62 21.35
C LEU A 212 9.97 16.24 21.47
N LEU A 213 8.68 16.13 21.16
CA LEU A 213 7.93 14.88 21.19
C LEU A 213 8.51 13.86 20.20
N TYR A 214 8.76 14.26 18.96
CA TYR A 214 9.41 13.38 17.97
C TYR A 214 10.84 13.01 18.37
N GLY A 215 11.60 13.94 18.98
CA GLY A 215 12.92 13.64 19.53
C GLY A 215 12.88 12.59 20.64
N ALA A 216 11.93 12.70 21.57
CA ALA A 216 11.70 11.70 22.61
C ALA A 216 11.24 10.35 22.02
N TYR A 217 10.37 10.38 21.01
CA TYR A 217 9.91 9.18 20.31
C TYR A 217 11.05 8.45 19.59
N VAL A 218 11.92 9.19 18.89
CA VAL A 218 13.10 8.62 18.22
C VAL A 218 14.08 8.06 19.25
N GLY A 219 14.35 8.80 20.34
CA GLY A 219 15.21 8.31 21.42
C GLY A 219 14.68 7.02 22.06
N GLY A 220 13.37 6.97 22.33
CA GLY A 220 12.70 5.78 22.83
C GLY A 220 12.73 4.61 21.84
N SER A 221 12.57 4.89 20.54
CA SER A 221 12.64 3.87 19.49
C SER A 221 14.05 3.29 19.37
N ILE A 222 15.10 4.12 19.44
CA ILE A 222 16.51 3.67 19.44
C ILE A 222 16.79 2.79 20.65
N TYR A 223 16.30 3.16 21.83
CA TYR A 223 16.41 2.32 23.02
C TYR A 223 15.65 1.01 22.85
N GLY A 224 14.44 1.05 22.27
CA GLY A 224 13.65 -0.14 21.93
C GLY A 224 14.39 -1.10 21.01
N CYS A 225 15.12 -0.59 20.02
CA CYS A 225 15.95 -1.41 19.12
C CYS A 225 17.02 -2.21 19.88
N THR A 226 17.54 -1.70 21.00
CA THR A 226 18.53 -2.44 21.82
C THR A 226 17.94 -3.60 22.63
N GLN A 227 16.61 -3.67 22.75
CA GLN A 227 15.89 -4.69 23.53
C GLN A 227 15.19 -5.73 22.64
N ILE A 228 15.33 -5.63 21.31
CA ILE A 228 14.75 -6.60 20.38
C ILE A 228 15.42 -7.96 20.60
N ARG A 229 14.62 -8.96 20.95
CA ARG A 229 15.06 -10.35 21.02
C ARG A 229 15.05 -10.95 19.62
N GLU A 230 16.12 -11.64 19.27
CA GLU A 230 16.24 -12.34 17.99
C GLU A 230 15.59 -13.72 18.09
N GLY A 231 14.93 -14.14 17.01
CA GLY A 231 14.32 -15.46 16.88
C GLY A 231 12.83 -15.45 16.59
N ILE A 232 12.35 -16.52 15.97
CA ILE A 232 10.93 -16.79 15.79
C ILE A 232 10.58 -17.92 16.75
N ASP A 233 9.62 -17.65 17.64
CA ASP A 233 9.03 -18.70 18.45
C ASP A 233 8.12 -19.56 17.57
N LEU A 234 8.37 -20.86 17.52
CA LEU A 234 7.61 -21.84 16.73
C LEU A 234 6.13 -21.87 17.15
N ARG A 235 5.83 -21.52 18.41
CA ARG A 235 4.47 -21.42 18.93
C ARG A 235 3.63 -20.40 18.15
N ASN A 236 4.24 -19.28 17.75
CA ASN A 236 3.57 -18.21 17.01
C ASN A 236 3.28 -18.53 15.54
N LEU A 237 3.79 -19.66 15.02
CA LEU A 237 3.47 -20.12 13.67
C LEU A 237 2.22 -21.01 13.64
N ALA A 238 1.83 -21.55 14.80
CA ALA A 238 0.63 -22.35 14.94
C ALA A 238 -0.60 -21.45 15.13
N SER A 239 -1.78 -21.98 14.80
CA SER A 239 -3.04 -21.33 15.16
C SER A 239 -3.18 -21.29 16.69
N ASP A 240 -3.84 -20.25 17.21
CA ASP A 240 -4.00 -20.04 18.67
C ASP A 240 -4.64 -21.24 19.40
N ASP A 241 -5.53 -21.99 18.72
CA ASP A 241 -6.20 -23.19 19.27
C ASP A 241 -5.45 -24.50 18.97
N SER A 242 -4.24 -24.44 18.41
CA SER A 242 -3.50 -25.62 18.00
C SER A 242 -2.93 -26.38 19.20
N TYR A 243 -2.97 -27.72 19.15
CA TYR A 243 -2.32 -28.60 20.12
C TYR A 243 -0.78 -28.44 20.16
N VAL A 244 -0.21 -27.79 19.15
CA VAL A 244 1.23 -27.54 19.03
C VAL A 244 1.73 -26.59 20.11
N ILE A 245 0.91 -25.62 20.53
CA ILE A 245 1.26 -24.66 21.59
C ILE A 245 1.46 -25.39 22.93
N PRO A 246 0.46 -26.13 23.47
CA PRO A 246 0.64 -26.85 24.73
C PRO A 246 1.72 -27.93 24.63
N TYR A 247 1.89 -28.57 23.47
CA TYR A 247 2.99 -29.51 23.26
C TYR A 247 4.36 -28.85 23.47
N TYR A 248 4.61 -27.68 22.85
CA TYR A 248 5.89 -26.99 23.00
C TYR A 248 6.05 -26.36 24.38
N ASP A 249 4.97 -25.95 25.04
CA ASP A 249 5.01 -25.48 26.43
C ASP A 249 5.41 -26.63 27.37
N ASP A 250 4.83 -27.82 27.19
CA ASP A 250 5.17 -29.02 27.96
C ASP A 250 6.61 -29.50 27.66
N ASP A 251 7.04 -29.45 26.41
CA ASP A 251 8.41 -29.80 25.99
C ASP A 251 9.45 -28.87 26.65
N GLU A 252 9.21 -27.56 26.67
CA GLU A 252 10.10 -26.60 27.33
C GLU A 252 10.07 -26.76 28.87
N THR A 253 8.90 -27.04 29.45
CA THR A 253 8.74 -27.16 30.91
C THR A 253 9.34 -28.45 31.46
N TYR A 254 9.10 -29.57 30.79
CA TYR A 254 9.45 -30.91 31.30
C TYR A 254 10.68 -31.52 30.62
N PHE A 255 11.04 -31.11 29.40
CA PHE A 255 12.07 -31.75 28.58
C PHE A 255 13.22 -30.81 28.16
N SER A 256 13.36 -29.64 28.80
CA SER A 256 14.42 -28.67 28.49
C SER A 256 15.83 -29.06 28.95
N GLU A 257 16.00 -30.15 29.72
CA GLU A 257 17.30 -30.58 30.23
C GLU A 257 18.24 -31.08 29.12
N TYR A 258 17.68 -31.69 28.06
CA TYR A 258 18.43 -32.16 26.90
C TYR A 258 17.98 -31.43 25.64
N GLY A 259 18.91 -30.74 24.99
CA GLY A 259 18.67 -30.09 23.71
C GLY A 259 18.46 -31.07 22.55
N PRO A 260 18.19 -30.56 21.33
CA PRO A 260 18.10 -31.40 20.14
C PRO A 260 19.40 -32.19 19.93
N ARG A 261 19.27 -33.43 19.45
CA ARG A 261 20.44 -34.31 19.19
C ARG A 261 21.37 -33.65 18.18
N VAL A 262 22.59 -33.35 18.60
CA VAL A 262 23.65 -32.85 17.73
C VAL A 262 24.34 -34.04 17.06
N MET A 263 24.40 -34.03 15.73
CA MET A 263 25.13 -35.04 14.97
C MET A 263 26.29 -34.39 14.24
N VAL A 264 27.52 -34.72 14.65
CA VAL A 264 28.74 -34.22 14.02
C VAL A 264 29.13 -35.13 12.87
N ILE A 265 29.26 -34.56 11.67
CA ILE A 265 29.57 -35.31 10.44
C ILE A 265 30.86 -34.74 9.83
N ILE A 266 31.83 -35.62 9.58
CA ILE A 266 33.06 -35.27 8.87
C ILE A 266 32.81 -35.43 7.37
N SER A 267 32.67 -34.31 6.66
CA SER A 267 32.33 -34.29 5.22
C SER A 267 33.52 -34.52 4.28
N GLY A 268 34.74 -34.41 4.78
CA GLY A 268 35.97 -34.56 4.00
C GLY A 268 36.34 -36.02 3.74
N ASN A 269 37.15 -36.26 2.69
CA ASN A 269 37.77 -37.57 2.50
C ASN A 269 38.91 -37.72 3.51
N VAL A 270 38.70 -38.55 4.52
CA VAL A 270 39.61 -38.72 5.65
C VAL A 270 40.11 -40.16 5.69
N SER A 271 41.42 -40.34 5.78
CA SER A 271 42.07 -41.64 5.94
C SER A 271 41.85 -42.17 7.36
N TYR A 272 40.66 -42.72 7.64
CA TYR A 272 40.32 -43.26 8.97
C TYR A 272 41.26 -44.38 9.45
N TRP A 273 42.01 -45.01 8.54
CA TRP A 273 43.01 -46.02 8.86
C TRP A 273 44.30 -45.44 9.46
N GLU A 274 44.56 -44.13 9.34
CA GLU A 274 45.74 -43.49 9.91
C GLU A 274 45.56 -43.22 11.41
N GLU A 275 46.50 -43.70 12.23
CA GLU A 275 46.55 -43.47 13.68
C GLU A 275 46.53 -41.98 14.08
N PRO A 276 47.34 -41.07 13.49
CA PRO A 276 47.31 -39.66 13.88
C PRO A 276 46.00 -38.96 13.51
N VAL A 277 45.24 -39.51 12.56
CA VAL A 277 43.93 -38.99 12.16
C VAL A 277 42.86 -39.43 13.15
N ARG A 278 42.90 -40.70 13.60
CA ARG A 278 41.99 -41.21 14.63
C ARG A 278 42.17 -40.48 15.96
N GLU A 279 43.41 -40.27 16.40
CA GLU A 279 43.71 -39.50 17.62
C GLU A 279 43.12 -38.09 17.55
N LYS A 280 43.28 -37.40 16.42
CA LYS A 280 42.69 -36.05 16.22
C LYS A 280 41.17 -36.04 16.27
N ILE A 281 40.52 -37.05 15.69
CA ILE A 281 39.06 -37.16 15.72
C ILE A 281 38.60 -37.41 17.16
N GLU A 282 39.28 -38.27 17.90
CA GLU A 282 38.94 -38.59 19.28
C GLU A 282 39.18 -37.39 20.22
N THR A 283 40.27 -36.64 20.03
CA THR A 283 40.50 -35.36 20.73
C THR A 283 39.38 -34.36 20.43
N CYS A 284 39.00 -34.22 19.15
CA CYS A 284 37.91 -33.33 18.76
C CYS A 284 36.57 -33.74 19.37
N LEU A 285 36.32 -35.04 19.54
CA LEU A 285 35.08 -35.56 20.13
C LEU A 285 35.04 -35.29 21.64
N GLN A 286 36.18 -35.44 22.33
CA GLN A 286 36.34 -35.08 23.74
C GLN A 286 36.18 -33.58 23.99
N ASP A 287 36.57 -32.72 23.04
CA ASP A 287 36.38 -31.27 23.15
C ASP A 287 34.91 -30.84 22.97
N ILE A 288 34.06 -31.70 22.40
CA ILE A 288 32.64 -31.43 22.12
C ILE A 288 31.72 -31.96 23.24
N GLU A 289 32.14 -33.01 23.96
CA GLU A 289 31.43 -33.55 25.13
C GLU A 289 31.52 -32.61 26.35
#